data_AF-A0A5Q0UNH7-F1
#
_entry.id   AF-A0A5Q0UNH7-F1
#
_cell.length_a   1.000
_cell.length_b   1.000
_cell.length_c   1.000
_cell.angle_alpha   90.00
_cell.angle_beta   90.00
_cell.angle_gamma   90.00
#
_symmetry.space_group_name_H-M   'P 1'
#
loop_
_entity.id
_entity.type
_entity.pdbx_description
1 polymer ?
#
loop_
_entity_poly.entity_id
_entity_poly.type
_entity_poly.pdbx_seq_one_letter_code
_entity_poly.pdbx_strand_id
1 'polypeptide(L)' 'MQCGEDDCRRRAAVELHVPWRENLVVCPAHARVWAQRDGVVPVPIEGEADRWP' A
#
# COMPACT_ATOMS: atom_id res chain seq x y z
N MET A 1 -1.42 10.67 6.24
CA MET A 1 -2.18 9.39 6.21
C MET A 1 -1.34 8.27 6.82
N GLN A 2 -1.94 7.48 7.71
CA GLN A 2 -1.31 6.32 8.35
C GLN A 2 -1.59 5.05 7.54
N CYS A 3 -0.75 4.03 7.71
CA CYS A 3 -0.95 2.72 7.12
C CYS A 3 -2.28 2.11 7.59
N GLY A 4 -3.11 1.63 6.67
CA GLY A 4 -4.38 0.95 6.98
C GLY A 4 -4.23 -0.50 7.45
N GLU A 5 -3.02 -0.92 7.84
CA GLU A 5 -2.80 -2.26 8.42
C GLU A 5 -2.85 -2.16 9.93
N ASP A 6 -3.43 -3.18 10.56
CA ASP A 6 -3.54 -3.24 12.01
C ASP A 6 -2.17 -3.15 12.68
N ASP A 7 -2.12 -2.40 13.79
CA ASP A 7 -0.92 -2.13 14.59
C ASP A 7 0.24 -1.44 13.84
N CYS A 8 -0.02 -0.85 12.66
CA CYS A 8 1.02 -0.16 11.88
C CYS A 8 0.91 1.36 11.96
N ARG A 9 1.83 2.00 12.70
CA ARG A 9 1.89 3.48 12.81
C ARG A 9 2.71 4.17 11.72
N ARG A 10 3.18 3.43 10.70
CA ARG A 10 3.98 4.00 9.61
C ARG A 10 3.12 4.87 8.71
N ARG A 11 3.74 5.86 8.06
CA ARG A 11 3.09 6.68 7.04
C ARG A 11 2.74 5.83 5.82
N ALA A 12 1.52 5.97 5.32
CA ALA A 12 1.13 5.36 4.07
C ALA A 12 1.73 6.15 2.89
N ALA A 13 2.10 5.41 1.85
CA ALA A 13 2.75 5.94 0.64
C ALA A 13 2.26 5.25 -0.64
N VAL A 14 1.41 4.22 -0.51
CA VAL A 14 1.00 3.35 -1.61
C VAL A 14 -0.48 3.05 -1.48
N GLU A 15 -1.22 3.23 -2.58
CA GLU A 15 -2.56 2.71 -2.75
C GLU A 15 -2.48 1.31 -3.39
N LEU A 16 -3.22 0.36 -2.85
CA LEU A 16 -3.34 -0.99 -3.34
C LEU A 16 -4.69 -1.12 -4.04
N HIS A 17 -4.67 -1.41 -5.33
CA HIS A 17 -5.84 -1.87 -6.06
C HIS A 17 -5.98 -3.37 -5.83
N VAL A 18 -7.03 -3.77 -5.12
CA VAL A 18 -7.29 -5.16 -4.77
C VAL A 18 -8.54 -5.65 -5.49
N PRO A 19 -8.51 -6.78 -6.22
CA PRO A 19 -9.64 -7.14 -7.07
C PRO A 19 -10.83 -7.76 -6.31
N TRP A 20 -10.65 -8.17 -5.05
CA TRP A 20 -11.67 -8.87 -4.24
C TRP A 20 -12.07 -8.12 -2.97
N ARG A 21 -11.58 -6.89 -2.78
CA ARG A 21 -11.95 -6.02 -1.66
C ARG A 21 -11.72 -4.56 -2.04
N GLU A 22 -12.12 -3.66 -1.17
CA GLU A 22 -11.82 -2.23 -1.33
C GLU A 22 -10.31 -1.95 -1.43
N ASN A 23 -9.97 -0.86 -2.13
CA ASN A 23 -8.58 -0.39 -2.20
C ASN A 23 -8.07 -0.05 -0.80
N LEU A 24 -6.79 -0.33 -0.57
CA LEU A 24 -6.14 -0.11 0.72
C LEU A 24 -5.03 0.89 0.57
N VAL A 25 -4.81 1.71 1.59
CA VAL A 25 -3.69 2.64 1.60
C VAL A 25 -2.70 2.25 2.70
N VAL A 26 -1.50 1.85 2.31
CA VAL A 26 -0.53 1.22 3.21
C VAL A 26 0.86 1.82 3.07
N CYS A 27 1.73 1.49 4.02
CA CYS A 27 3.14 1.88 3.96
C CYS A 27 3.92 1.00 2.96
N PRO A 28 5.11 1.44 2.51
CA PRO A 28 5.91 0.67 1.54
C PRO A 28 6.24 -0.77 1.99
N ALA A 29 6.40 -1.00 3.30
CA ALA A 29 6.67 -2.33 3.81
C ALA A 29 5.49 -3.28 3.60
N HIS A 30 4.27 -2.86 3.93
CA HIS A 30 3.09 -3.70 3.77
C HIS A 30 2.64 -3.82 2.32
N ALA A 31 2.81 -2.77 1.51
CA ALA A 31 2.50 -2.89 0.10
C ALA A 31 3.36 -3.95 -0.61
N ARG A 32 4.62 -4.18 -0.22
CA ARG A 32 5.44 -5.29 -0.76
C ARG A 32 4.92 -6.68 -0.38
N VAL A 33 4.31 -6.81 0.79
CA VAL A 33 3.68 -8.07 1.22
C VAL A 33 2.38 -8.28 0.45
N TRP A 34 1.58 -7.23 0.30
CA TRP A 34 0.32 -7.27 -0.43
C TRP A 34 0.50 -7.51 -1.93
N ALA A 35 1.52 -6.93 -2.55
CA ALA A 35 1.85 -7.11 -3.97
C ALA A 35 2.22 -8.55 -4.36
N GLN A 36 2.47 -9.43 -3.39
CA GLN A 36 2.68 -10.87 -3.64
C GLN A 36 1.37 -11.64 -3.79
N ARG A 37 0.23 -11.02 -3.46
CA ARG A 37 -1.09 -11.64 -3.64
C ARG A 37 -1.55 -11.44 -5.07
N ASP A 38 -2.27 -12.43 -5.58
CA ASP A 38 -2.69 -12.48 -6.99
C ASP A 38 -3.45 -11.22 -7.43
N GLY A 39 -3.08 -10.57 -8.53
CA GLY A 39 -3.82 -9.41 -9.03
C GLY A 39 -3.83 -8.16 -8.14
N VAL A 40 -3.08 -8.09 -7.04
CA VAL A 40 -2.92 -6.85 -6.25
C VAL A 40 -1.93 -5.93 -6.94
N VAL A 41 -2.37 -4.72 -7.29
CA VAL A 41 -1.55 -3.72 -7.97
C VAL A 41 -1.22 -2.57 -7.02
N PRO A 42 0.04 -2.42 -6.58
CA PRO A 42 0.47 -1.26 -5.81
C PRO A 42 0.74 -0.06 -6.72
N VAL A 43 0.25 1.11 -6.32
CA VAL A 43 0.47 2.39 -6.99
C VAL A 43 0.96 3.40 -5.95
N PRO A 44 2.12 4.06 -6.16
CA PRO A 44 2.55 5.13 -5.27
C PRO A 44 1.52 6.25 -5.21
N ILE A 45 1.26 6.74 -4.00
CA ILE A 45 0.46 7.94 -3.82
C ILE A 45 1.22 9.13 -4.43
N GLU A 46 0.49 10.08 -5.01
CA GLU A 46 1.07 11.29 -5.58
C GLU A 46 2.00 11.99 -4.56
N GLY A 47 3.24 12.26 -4.97
CA GLY A 47 4.26 12.87 -4.11
C GLY A 47 4.98 11.93 -3.14
N GLU A 48 4.66 10.63 -3.11
CA GLU A 48 5.33 9.63 -2.26
C GLU A 48 6.13 8.59 -3.07
N ALA A 49 6.28 8.79 -4.39
CA ALA A 49 7.00 7.89 -5.29
C ALA A 49 8.42 7.56 -4.81
N ASP A 50 9.16 8.52 -4.24
CA ASP A 50 10.53 8.31 -3.73
C ASP A 50 10.61 7.31 -2.58
N ARG A 51 9.49 7.00 -1.92
CA ARG A 51 9.41 6.03 -0.83
C ARG A 51 9.01 4.64 -1.29
N TRP A 52 8.72 4.48 -2.58
CA TRP A 52 8.31 3.24 -3.21
C TRP A 52 9.34 2.86 -4.30
N PRO A 53 10.21 1.85 -4.07
CA PRO A 53 11.22 1.44 -5.04
C PRO A 53 10.67 0.53 -6.14
#